data_AF-A0A7S1A4S0-F1
#
_entry.id   AF-A0A7S1A4S0-F1
#
_cell.length_a   1.000
_cell.length_b   1.000
_cell.length_c   1.000
_cell.angle_alpha   90.00
_cell.angle_beta   90.00
_cell.angle_gamma   90.00
#
_symmetry.space_group_name_H-M   'P 1'
#
loop_
_entity.id
_entity.type
_entity.pdbx_description
1 polymer ?
#
loop_
_entity_poly.entity_id
_entity_poly.type
_entity_poly.pdbx_seq_one_letter_code
_entity_poly.pdbx_strand_id
1 'polypeptide(L)'
;QTPVTNLVHDRVVFFVSDYNRDMESANCACRSVREQLERPVDVRPVVLTHESVLTYVEALALPHLAGAQLVVTDSSTGNLNYCFVVAAPSGAPSVFVKQAPDFVRCLGEDAKLTTDRIRIEVSAALEFMELAPGFIPELFHFDPASCVVVMEYLNSYTLLQDRLLCGEVSSGPAVAVAQFMAKIHAPTFGSTQYSGFTNEHLCGITSTYVFTLPFTEHETNSNMPELDVIVCEIRSDEALLSGIRASHELFLNKKEALIHGDLHAGSVMTDGNDAKVIDHEFSFFGPAGFDLGLFLAGYTFPYASARAHGDADKAAAIVQAMTGCVAEYKRLMVPDAFSVIWRDSLGFMGCELLRRVLGVAKRADLEAITDDRVKFVASSIVCRVGREVILSGFGGSGLANMRQLLDLFDATSSAVIASA
;
A
#
# COMPACT_ATOMS: atom_id res chain seq x y z
N GLN A 1 -6.48 -44.14 -14.51
CA GLN A 1 -7.68 -43.91 -13.67
C GLN A 1 -7.39 -44.41 -12.27
N THR A 2 -6.97 -43.51 -11.39
CA THR A 2 -7.21 -43.52 -9.93
C THR A 2 -6.98 -42.08 -9.44
N PRO A 3 -7.90 -41.42 -8.71
CA PRO A 3 -7.74 -40.02 -8.33
C PRO A 3 -7.00 -39.88 -6.99
N VAL A 4 -5.99 -39.01 -6.98
CA VAL A 4 -5.32 -38.52 -5.77
C VAL A 4 -6.12 -37.33 -5.25
N THR A 5 -7.22 -37.62 -4.57
CA THR A 5 -7.98 -36.66 -3.76
C THR A 5 -8.09 -37.26 -2.38
N ASN A 6 -7.16 -36.91 -1.47
CA ASN A 6 -7.30 -37.00 0.00
C ASN A 6 -5.97 -36.74 0.76
N LEU A 7 -5.16 -35.75 0.36
CA LEU A 7 -3.94 -35.40 1.12
C LEU A 7 -3.85 -33.91 1.53
N VAL A 8 -4.92 -33.13 1.33
CA VAL A 8 -4.93 -31.68 1.64
C VAL A 8 -5.70 -31.35 2.93
N HIS A 9 -6.42 -32.29 3.55
CA HIS A 9 -7.25 -32.00 4.73
C HIS A 9 -6.54 -32.13 6.10
N ASP A 10 -5.42 -32.83 6.20
CA ASP A 10 -4.87 -33.22 7.52
C ASP A 10 -3.69 -32.36 8.03
N ARG A 11 -3.46 -31.15 7.49
CA ARG A 11 -2.39 -30.25 7.97
C ARG A 11 -2.83 -28.87 8.46
N VAL A 12 -4.13 -28.60 8.59
CA VAL A 12 -4.65 -27.29 9.02
C VAL A 12 -5.18 -27.27 10.46
N VAL A 13 -5.18 -28.40 11.17
CA VAL A 13 -5.84 -28.49 12.49
C VAL A 13 -4.82 -28.53 13.64
N PHE A 14 -4.07 -27.45 13.88
CA PHE A 14 -3.33 -27.28 15.15
C PHE A 14 -3.01 -25.80 15.47
N PHE A 15 -3.99 -24.90 15.41
CA PHE A 15 -3.94 -23.57 16.05
C PHE A 15 -5.36 -23.03 16.32
N VAL A 16 -6.19 -23.77 17.06
CA VAL A 16 -7.54 -23.28 17.43
C VAL A 16 -7.91 -23.83 18.80
N SER A 17 -7.62 -23.09 19.88
CA SER A 17 -8.38 -23.29 21.13
C SER A 17 -8.58 -22.01 21.93
N ASP A 18 -7.68 -21.04 21.85
CA ASP A 18 -7.86 -19.74 22.53
C ASP A 18 -8.32 -18.60 21.60
N TYR A 19 -8.53 -18.87 20.31
CA TYR A 19 -8.84 -17.90 19.24
C TYR A 19 -10.34 -17.75 18.90
N ASN A 20 -11.23 -18.50 19.57
CA ASN A 20 -12.62 -18.67 19.11
C ASN A 20 -13.62 -17.61 19.60
N ARG A 21 -13.36 -16.88 20.69
CA ARG A 21 -14.29 -15.83 21.16
C ARG A 21 -14.17 -14.53 20.37
N ASP A 22 -12.95 -14.11 20.07
CA ASP A 22 -12.70 -12.86 19.33
C ASP A 22 -13.11 -12.98 17.85
N MET A 23 -13.05 -14.20 17.28
CA MET A 23 -13.61 -14.47 15.95
C MET A 23 -15.13 -14.34 15.90
N GLU A 24 -15.88 -14.76 16.93
CA GLU A 24 -17.35 -14.67 16.89
C GLU A 24 -17.84 -13.22 16.93
N SER A 25 -17.20 -12.34 17.72
CA SER A 25 -17.50 -10.90 17.76
C SER A 25 -17.05 -10.18 16.48
N ALA A 26 -15.82 -10.44 15.99
CA ALA A 26 -15.34 -9.89 14.73
C ALA A 26 -16.21 -10.34 13.54
N ASN A 27 -16.65 -11.60 13.54
CA ASN A 27 -17.60 -12.12 12.54
C ASN A 27 -18.99 -11.48 12.65
N CYS A 28 -19.39 -10.97 13.82
CA CYS A 28 -20.66 -10.26 13.98
C CYS A 28 -20.57 -8.83 13.42
N ALA A 29 -19.50 -8.10 13.75
CA ALA A 29 -19.25 -6.74 13.24
C ALA A 29 -19.11 -6.73 11.71
N CYS A 30 -18.28 -7.62 11.15
CA CYS A 30 -18.12 -7.76 9.70
C CYS A 30 -19.43 -8.08 8.98
N ARG A 31 -20.31 -8.91 9.58
CA ARG A 31 -21.65 -9.19 9.01
C ARG A 31 -22.53 -7.94 8.97
N SER A 32 -22.57 -7.18 10.06
CA SER A 32 -23.32 -5.91 10.13
C SER A 32 -22.84 -4.91 9.07
N VAL A 33 -21.53 -4.81 8.87
CA VAL A 33 -20.94 -3.93 7.84
C VAL A 33 -21.24 -4.44 6.42
N ARG A 34 -21.19 -5.76 6.16
CA ARG A 34 -21.62 -6.35 4.88
C ARG A 34 -23.09 -6.00 4.56
N GLU A 35 -24.00 -6.09 5.53
CA GLU A 35 -25.41 -5.70 5.34
C GLU A 35 -25.58 -4.20 5.08
N GLN A 36 -24.74 -3.36 5.68
CA GLN A 36 -24.75 -1.91 5.46
C GLN A 36 -24.27 -1.53 4.07
N LEU A 37 -23.27 -2.25 3.54
CA LEU A 37 -22.69 -2.05 2.21
C LEU A 37 -23.72 -2.20 1.08
N GLU A 38 -24.73 -3.05 1.27
CA GLU A 38 -25.78 -3.33 0.28
C GLU A 38 -26.92 -2.30 0.27
N ARG A 39 -26.92 -1.31 1.18
CA ARG A 39 -27.98 -0.31 1.27
C ARG A 39 -27.92 0.68 0.10
N PRO A 40 -29.06 1.02 -0.52
CA PRO A 40 -29.10 1.98 -1.62
C PRO A 40 -28.71 3.40 -1.17
N VAL A 41 -28.05 4.14 -2.05
CA VAL A 41 -27.58 5.51 -1.82
C VAL A 41 -28.26 6.46 -2.78
N ASP A 42 -29.13 7.32 -2.26
CA ASP A 42 -29.89 8.31 -3.06
C ASP A 42 -29.61 9.77 -2.66
N VAL A 43 -28.60 10.03 -1.81
CA VAL A 43 -28.34 11.35 -1.23
C VAL A 43 -26.87 11.73 -1.39
N ARG A 44 -26.58 13.00 -1.71
CA ARG A 44 -25.21 13.53 -1.69
C ARG A 44 -24.70 13.54 -0.24
N PRO A 45 -23.51 12.99 0.06
CA PRO A 45 -23.00 12.95 1.42
C PRO A 45 -22.77 14.37 1.95
N VAL A 46 -23.22 14.62 3.17
CA VAL A 46 -22.91 15.86 3.90
C VAL A 46 -21.53 15.69 4.55
N VAL A 47 -20.62 16.61 4.28
CA VAL A 47 -19.26 16.58 4.85
C VAL A 47 -19.35 16.76 6.37
N LEU A 48 -18.75 15.83 7.11
CA LEU A 48 -18.63 15.90 8.55
C LEU A 48 -17.61 16.98 8.94
N THR A 49 -17.97 17.77 9.93
CA THR A 49 -17.10 18.75 10.59
C THR A 49 -16.65 18.22 11.94
N HIS A 50 -15.72 18.94 12.58
CA HIS A 50 -15.29 18.67 13.95
C HIS A 50 -16.47 18.60 14.94
N GLU A 51 -17.48 19.45 14.76
CA GLU A 51 -18.69 19.46 15.60
C GLU A 51 -19.64 18.31 15.24
N SER A 52 -19.89 18.08 13.95
CA SER A 52 -20.90 17.10 13.53
C SER A 52 -20.43 15.65 13.66
N VAL A 53 -19.12 15.38 13.60
CA VAL A 53 -18.58 14.02 13.73
C VAL A 53 -18.78 13.46 15.14
N LEU A 54 -18.73 14.30 16.18
CA LEU A 54 -19.01 13.86 17.54
C LEU A 54 -20.45 13.38 17.68
N THR A 55 -21.41 14.22 17.26
CA THR A 55 -22.84 13.88 17.27
C THR A 55 -23.13 12.64 16.42
N TYR A 56 -22.46 12.52 15.27
CA TYR A 56 -22.57 11.34 14.41
C TYR A 56 -22.14 10.07 15.15
N VAL A 57 -20.96 10.05 15.78
CA VAL A 57 -20.45 8.88 16.51
C VAL A 57 -21.30 8.54 17.73
N GLU A 58 -21.75 9.54 18.49
CA GLU A 58 -22.64 9.33 19.65
C GLU A 58 -23.98 8.68 19.24
N ALA A 59 -24.52 9.07 18.07
CA ALA A 59 -25.77 8.51 17.55
C ALA A 59 -25.67 7.03 17.15
N LEU A 60 -24.47 6.52 16.84
CA LEU A 60 -24.24 5.10 16.53
C LEU A 60 -24.39 4.20 17.77
N ALA A 61 -24.31 4.76 18.98
CA ALA A 61 -24.42 4.04 20.25
C ALA A 61 -23.51 2.80 20.34
N LEU A 62 -22.27 2.92 19.86
CA LEU A 62 -21.29 1.81 19.87
C LEU A 62 -21.04 1.34 21.32
N PRO A 63 -21.21 0.05 21.64
CA PRO A 63 -21.17 -0.44 23.02
C PRO A 63 -19.87 -0.11 23.77
N HIS A 64 -18.72 -0.13 23.08
CA HIS A 64 -17.42 0.13 23.69
C HIS A 64 -17.17 1.63 23.99
N LEU A 65 -17.99 2.54 23.43
CA LEU A 65 -17.96 3.98 23.71
C LEU A 65 -18.99 4.39 24.78
N ALA A 66 -19.82 3.46 25.25
CA ALA A 66 -20.95 3.79 26.13
C ALA A 66 -20.51 4.48 27.43
N GLY A 67 -21.05 5.68 27.67
CA GLY A 67 -20.77 6.46 28.88
C GLY A 67 -19.40 7.17 28.90
N ALA A 68 -18.60 7.05 27.85
CA ALA A 68 -17.35 7.80 27.73
C ALA A 68 -17.63 9.26 27.36
N GLN A 69 -16.91 10.19 27.98
CA GLN A 69 -16.85 11.57 27.50
C GLN A 69 -15.86 11.62 26.34
N LEU A 70 -16.33 11.91 25.13
CA LEU A 70 -15.52 11.86 23.92
C LEU A 70 -15.04 13.26 23.50
N VAL A 71 -13.87 13.30 22.87
CA VAL A 71 -13.29 14.48 22.23
C VAL A 71 -12.88 14.12 20.80
N VAL A 72 -12.94 15.11 19.91
CA VAL A 72 -12.60 14.95 18.49
C VAL A 72 -11.24 15.57 18.22
N THR A 73 -10.39 14.83 17.52
CA THR A 73 -9.14 15.34 16.92
C THR A 73 -9.21 15.17 15.41
N ASP A 74 -8.93 16.25 14.67
CA ASP A 74 -8.77 16.17 13.21
C ASP A 74 -7.41 15.54 12.90
N SER A 75 -7.43 14.45 12.13
CA SER A 75 -6.27 13.68 11.68
C SER A 75 -6.21 13.62 10.14
N SER A 76 -6.81 14.60 9.46
CA SER A 76 -6.87 14.66 8.00
C SER A 76 -5.54 15.07 7.37
N THR A 77 -4.55 14.17 7.42
CA THR A 77 -3.21 14.38 6.85
C THR A 77 -3.13 14.04 5.36
N GLY A 78 -3.97 13.13 4.86
CA GLY A 78 -4.03 12.70 3.45
C GLY A 78 -4.83 13.64 2.53
N ASN A 79 -4.62 13.57 1.21
CA ASN A 79 -5.19 14.52 0.24
C ASN A 79 -6.66 14.29 -0.11
N LEU A 80 -7.18 13.08 0.10
CA LEU A 80 -8.44 12.62 -0.49
C LEU A 80 -9.64 12.64 0.47
N ASN A 81 -9.41 12.26 1.72
CA ASN A 81 -10.47 11.89 2.66
C ASN A 81 -10.36 12.71 3.96
N TYR A 82 -11.49 12.93 4.64
CA TYR A 82 -11.52 13.48 5.99
C TYR A 82 -11.33 12.36 7.00
N CYS A 83 -10.49 12.59 8.00
CA CYS A 83 -10.11 11.60 9.00
C CYS A 83 -10.20 12.23 10.40
N PHE A 84 -11.00 11.64 11.28
CA PHE A 84 -11.18 12.10 12.65
C PHE A 84 -10.88 10.98 13.63
N VAL A 85 -10.24 11.33 14.74
CA VAL A 85 -10.15 10.46 15.93
C VAL A 85 -11.19 10.94 16.93
N VAL A 86 -12.08 10.06 17.34
CA VAL A 86 -13.06 10.31 18.41
C VAL A 86 -12.73 9.42 19.58
N ALA A 87 -12.25 10.00 20.68
CA ALA A 87 -11.67 9.26 21.80
C ALA A 87 -12.04 9.88 23.14
N ALA A 88 -12.01 9.08 24.21
CA ALA A 88 -11.98 9.66 25.55
C ALA A 88 -10.67 10.45 25.78
N PRO A 89 -10.64 11.44 26.69
CA PRO A 89 -9.41 12.19 27.01
C PRO A 89 -8.21 11.32 27.42
N SER A 90 -8.46 10.12 27.94
CA SER A 90 -7.44 9.10 28.24
C SER A 90 -6.83 8.42 27.02
N GLY A 91 -7.36 8.66 25.81
CA GLY A 91 -6.98 7.99 24.55
C GLY A 91 -7.78 6.73 24.24
N ALA A 92 -8.45 6.15 25.23
CA ALA A 92 -9.35 5.01 25.09
C ALA A 92 -10.54 5.11 26.07
N PRO A 93 -11.76 4.65 25.68
CA PRO A 93 -12.09 4.03 24.40
C PRO A 93 -12.08 5.04 23.24
N SER A 94 -11.93 4.57 22.01
CA SER A 94 -11.73 5.42 20.83
C SER A 94 -12.13 4.75 19.52
N VAL A 95 -12.42 5.57 18.51
CA VAL A 95 -12.69 5.15 17.13
C VAL A 95 -12.03 6.11 16.15
N PHE A 96 -11.73 5.60 14.96
CA PHE A 96 -11.31 6.37 13.80
C PHE A 96 -12.47 6.49 12.82
N VAL A 97 -12.75 7.70 12.36
CA VAL A 97 -13.82 8.00 11.42
C VAL A 97 -13.21 8.52 10.13
N LYS A 98 -13.40 7.79 9.03
CA LYS A 98 -12.96 8.18 7.69
C LYS A 98 -14.17 8.48 6.82
N GLN A 99 -14.15 9.64 6.15
CA GLN A 99 -15.19 10.04 5.20
C GLN A 99 -14.59 10.37 3.83
N ALA A 100 -15.19 9.80 2.79
CA ALA A 100 -14.85 10.10 1.41
C ALA A 100 -15.85 11.11 0.79
N PRO A 101 -15.47 12.39 0.60
CA PRO A 101 -16.32 13.36 -0.10
C PRO A 101 -16.40 13.10 -1.61
N ASP A 102 -17.33 13.76 -2.32
CA ASP A 102 -17.47 13.69 -3.79
C ASP A 102 -16.44 14.52 -4.56
N PHE A 103 -15.32 14.86 -3.92
CA PHE A 103 -14.23 15.69 -4.45
C PHE A 103 -12.89 15.36 -3.77
N VAL A 104 -11.79 15.88 -4.31
CA VAL A 104 -10.45 15.80 -3.69
C VAL A 104 -10.36 16.82 -2.56
N ARG A 105 -10.28 16.36 -1.30
CA ARG A 105 -10.32 17.23 -0.10
C ARG A 105 -9.37 18.43 -0.18
N CYS A 106 -8.13 18.24 -0.62
CA CYS A 106 -7.15 19.34 -0.67
C CYS A 106 -7.34 20.32 -1.84
N LEU A 107 -8.14 19.96 -2.86
CA LEU A 107 -8.41 20.80 -4.03
C LEU A 107 -9.82 21.44 -4.00
N GLY A 108 -10.70 20.97 -3.11
CA GLY A 108 -12.05 21.51 -2.92
C GLY A 108 -13.09 20.94 -3.89
N GLU A 109 -14.33 21.44 -3.79
CA GLU A 109 -15.52 20.85 -4.42
C GLU A 109 -15.51 20.78 -5.95
N ASP A 110 -14.68 21.59 -6.60
CA ASP A 110 -14.55 21.64 -8.06
C ASP A 110 -13.74 20.45 -8.61
N ALA A 111 -12.86 19.85 -7.79
CA ALA A 111 -12.07 18.68 -8.14
C ALA A 111 -12.86 17.39 -7.87
N LYS A 112 -13.90 17.13 -8.66
CA LYS A 112 -14.81 15.99 -8.48
C LYS A 112 -14.08 14.64 -8.46
N LEU A 113 -14.48 13.79 -7.51
CA LEU A 113 -13.93 12.45 -7.32
C LEU A 113 -15.05 11.51 -6.88
N THR A 114 -15.10 10.30 -7.45
CA THR A 114 -16.14 9.32 -7.12
C THR A 114 -16.11 8.93 -5.65
N THR A 115 -17.27 8.92 -5.00
CA THR A 115 -17.43 8.40 -3.63
C THR A 115 -17.37 6.88 -3.57
N ASP A 116 -17.50 6.19 -4.72
CA ASP A 116 -17.44 4.72 -4.79
C ASP A 116 -16.14 4.14 -4.19
N ARG A 117 -15.08 4.96 -4.10
CA ARG A 117 -13.81 4.59 -3.48
C ARG A 117 -13.95 4.11 -2.03
N ILE A 118 -14.84 4.69 -1.21
CA ILE A 118 -15.03 4.23 0.17
C ILE A 118 -15.81 2.92 0.23
N ARG A 119 -16.73 2.70 -0.72
CA ARG A 119 -17.42 1.42 -0.86
C ARG A 119 -16.42 0.34 -1.25
N ILE A 120 -15.51 0.64 -2.18
CA ILE A 120 -14.43 -0.28 -2.58
C ILE A 120 -13.49 -0.57 -1.42
N GLU A 121 -13.09 0.46 -0.67
CA GLU A 121 -12.28 0.32 0.54
C GLU A 121 -12.97 -0.65 1.51
N VAL A 122 -14.18 -0.36 1.96
CA VAL A 122 -14.91 -1.25 2.89
C VAL A 122 -15.12 -2.66 2.32
N SER A 123 -15.40 -2.79 1.02
CA SER A 123 -15.51 -4.10 0.36
C SER A 123 -14.21 -4.90 0.43
N ALA A 124 -13.08 -4.26 0.15
CA ALA A 124 -11.76 -4.90 0.22
C ALA A 124 -11.37 -5.24 1.66
N ALA A 125 -11.60 -4.34 2.64
CA ALA A 125 -11.37 -4.63 4.05
C ALA A 125 -12.08 -5.92 4.47
N LEU A 126 -13.35 -6.08 4.13
CA LEU A 126 -14.13 -7.26 4.52
C LEU A 126 -13.56 -8.56 3.94
N GLU A 127 -13.17 -8.55 2.67
CA GLU A 127 -12.49 -9.70 2.04
C GLU A 127 -11.11 -9.96 2.67
N PHE A 128 -10.35 -8.90 2.95
CA PHE A 128 -9.04 -9.02 3.59
C PHE A 128 -9.12 -9.52 5.03
N MET A 129 -10.12 -9.10 5.80
CA MET A 129 -10.35 -9.58 7.17
C MET A 129 -10.71 -11.06 7.19
N GLU A 130 -11.40 -11.55 6.16
CA GLU A 130 -11.74 -12.98 6.02
C GLU A 130 -10.53 -13.82 5.62
N LEU A 131 -9.75 -13.35 4.63
CA LEU A 131 -8.59 -14.06 4.09
C LEU A 131 -7.34 -13.95 4.98
N ALA A 132 -7.14 -12.80 5.62
CA ALA A 132 -6.00 -12.49 6.48
C ALA A 132 -6.47 -11.81 7.80
N PRO A 133 -7.12 -12.56 8.71
CA PRO A 133 -7.59 -12.03 9.98
C PRO A 133 -6.47 -11.35 10.78
N GLY A 134 -6.79 -10.22 11.40
CA GLY A 134 -5.90 -9.46 12.27
C GLY A 134 -5.08 -8.37 11.57
N PHE A 135 -4.99 -8.35 10.24
CA PHE A 135 -4.18 -7.36 9.51
C PHE A 135 -4.89 -6.08 9.12
N ILE A 136 -6.21 -6.01 9.22
CA ILE A 136 -7.01 -4.82 8.93
C ILE A 136 -7.55 -4.27 10.26
N PRO A 137 -7.66 -2.94 10.44
CA PRO A 137 -8.37 -2.36 11.57
C PRO A 137 -9.81 -2.91 11.65
N GLU A 138 -10.31 -3.19 12.85
CA GLU A 138 -11.68 -3.66 12.99
C GLU A 138 -12.68 -2.61 12.46
N LEU A 139 -13.67 -3.05 11.67
CA LEU A 139 -14.73 -2.17 11.18
C LEU A 139 -15.94 -2.21 12.12
N PHE A 140 -16.32 -1.07 12.67
CA PHE A 140 -17.47 -0.96 13.57
C PHE A 140 -18.76 -0.55 12.85
N HIS A 141 -18.65 0.31 11.83
CA HIS A 141 -19.81 0.81 11.10
C HIS A 141 -19.43 1.29 9.70
N PHE A 142 -20.34 1.12 8.75
CA PHE A 142 -20.30 1.76 7.45
C PHE A 142 -21.66 2.41 7.15
N ASP A 143 -21.61 3.67 6.74
CA ASP A 143 -22.75 4.42 6.25
C ASP A 143 -22.50 4.79 4.78
N PRO A 144 -23.12 4.05 3.84
CA PRO A 144 -22.93 4.32 2.42
C PRO A 144 -23.53 5.66 1.99
N ALA A 145 -24.56 6.17 2.68
CA ALA A 145 -25.19 7.44 2.32
C ALA A 145 -24.30 8.64 2.70
N SER A 146 -23.66 8.57 3.86
CA SER A 146 -22.69 9.60 4.30
C SER A 146 -21.28 9.36 3.77
N CYS A 147 -21.03 8.20 3.14
CA CYS A 147 -19.70 7.77 2.70
C CYS A 147 -18.70 7.71 3.86
N VAL A 148 -19.16 7.23 5.02
CA VAL A 148 -18.41 7.19 6.29
C VAL A 148 -18.16 5.74 6.70
N VAL A 149 -16.93 5.45 7.10
CA VAL A 149 -16.57 4.23 7.82
C VAL A 149 -16.04 4.60 9.20
N VAL A 150 -16.51 3.87 10.21
CA VAL A 150 -16.01 3.95 11.60
C VAL A 150 -15.28 2.66 11.91
N MET A 151 -14.02 2.77 12.31
CA MET A 151 -13.12 1.64 12.50
C MET A 151 -12.25 1.81 13.76
N GLU A 152 -11.51 0.77 14.09
CA GLU A 152 -10.51 0.75 15.15
C GLU A 152 -9.51 1.90 14.99
N TYR A 153 -9.31 2.68 16.06
CA TYR A 153 -8.23 3.65 16.11
C TYR A 153 -6.94 2.99 16.59
N LEU A 154 -5.95 2.94 15.71
CA LEU A 154 -4.65 2.31 15.94
C LEU A 154 -3.71 3.17 16.80
N ASN A 155 -4.13 3.50 18.02
CA ASN A 155 -3.47 4.49 18.89
C ASN A 155 -1.99 4.17 19.23
N SER A 156 -1.62 2.89 19.37
CA SER A 156 -0.22 2.49 19.64
C SER A 156 0.64 2.31 18.39
N TYR A 157 0.04 2.38 17.20
CA TYR A 157 0.73 2.12 15.95
C TYR A 157 1.31 3.41 15.34
N THR A 158 2.37 3.25 14.57
CA THR A 158 3.02 4.33 13.82
C THR A 158 3.13 3.93 12.36
N LEU A 159 3.01 4.88 11.43
CA LEU A 159 3.22 4.59 10.01
C LEU A 159 4.61 3.98 9.80
N LEU A 160 4.67 2.87 9.04
CA LEU A 160 5.92 2.21 8.70
C LEU A 160 6.86 3.18 7.98
N GLN A 161 6.32 4.03 7.11
CA GLN A 161 7.08 5.11 6.46
C GLN A 161 7.81 6.01 7.48
N ASP A 162 7.14 6.43 8.55
CA ASP A 162 7.72 7.33 9.54
C ASP A 162 8.80 6.62 10.35
N ARG A 163 8.59 5.33 10.69
CA ARG A 163 9.62 4.50 11.33
C ARG A 163 10.86 4.35 10.46
N LEU A 164 10.68 4.03 9.18
CA LEU A 164 11.79 3.91 8.22
C LEU A 164 12.53 5.25 8.05
N LEU A 165 11.79 6.36 8.01
CA LEU A 165 12.36 7.71 7.95
C LEU A 165 13.25 7.97 9.18
N CYS A 166 12.75 7.70 10.39
CA CYS A 166 13.46 7.84 11.66
C CYS A 166 14.60 6.83 11.89
N GLY A 167 14.78 5.84 11.00
CA GLY A 167 15.81 4.81 11.13
C GLY A 167 15.44 3.64 12.03
N GLU A 168 14.18 3.54 12.45
CA GLU A 168 13.62 2.39 13.18
C GLU A 168 13.33 1.23 12.22
N VAL A 169 14.39 0.60 11.72
CA VAL A 169 14.29 -0.46 10.71
C VAL A 169 14.41 -1.83 11.37
N SER A 170 13.42 -2.70 11.15
CA SER A 170 13.46 -4.12 11.54
C SER A 170 12.75 -4.99 10.50
N SER A 171 13.06 -6.29 10.50
CA SER A 171 12.44 -7.23 9.55
C SER A 171 11.01 -7.61 9.92
N GLY A 172 10.59 -7.42 11.18
CA GLY A 172 9.29 -7.86 11.69
C GLY A 172 8.11 -7.32 10.87
N PRO A 173 7.96 -6.00 10.74
CA PRO A 173 6.91 -5.40 9.91
C PRO A 173 6.93 -5.86 8.45
N ALA A 174 8.13 -5.98 7.86
CA ALA A 174 8.28 -6.40 6.46
C ALA A 174 7.80 -7.85 6.25
N VAL A 175 8.07 -8.72 7.22
CA VAL A 175 7.60 -10.12 7.25
C VAL A 175 6.10 -10.18 7.51
N ALA A 176 5.56 -9.35 8.42
CA ALA A 176 4.12 -9.30 8.69
C ALA A 176 3.33 -8.88 7.44
N VAL A 177 3.77 -7.84 6.71
CA VAL A 177 3.12 -7.42 5.46
C VAL A 177 3.28 -8.47 4.36
N ALA A 178 4.40 -9.20 4.31
CA ALA A 178 4.54 -10.35 3.40
C ALA A 178 3.52 -11.47 3.71
N GLN A 179 3.25 -11.73 4.98
CA GLN A 179 2.22 -12.68 5.41
C GLN A 179 0.83 -12.20 5.00
N PHE A 180 0.51 -10.92 5.20
CA PHE A 180 -0.72 -10.31 4.72
C PHE A 180 -0.88 -10.52 3.20
N MET A 181 0.08 -10.04 2.40
CA MET A 181 0.04 -10.17 0.94
C MET A 181 -0.16 -11.62 0.52
N ALA A 182 0.62 -12.56 1.05
CA ALA A 182 0.52 -13.96 0.64
C ALA A 182 -0.79 -14.62 1.07
N LYS A 183 -1.34 -14.27 2.24
CA LYS A 183 -2.65 -14.75 2.71
C LYS A 183 -3.81 -14.27 1.84
N ILE A 184 -3.67 -13.13 1.17
CA ILE A 184 -4.65 -12.66 0.16
C ILE A 184 -4.35 -13.27 -1.20
N HIS A 185 -3.12 -13.14 -1.68
CA HIS A 185 -2.76 -13.48 -3.06
C HIS A 185 -2.83 -14.98 -3.33
N ALA A 186 -2.35 -15.83 -2.42
CA ALA A 186 -2.32 -17.27 -2.66
C ALA A 186 -3.71 -17.91 -2.87
N PRO A 187 -4.73 -17.65 -2.01
CA PRO A 187 -6.08 -18.20 -2.24
C PRO A 187 -6.85 -17.53 -3.38
N THR A 188 -6.53 -16.27 -3.72
CA THR A 188 -7.22 -15.55 -4.81
C THR A 188 -6.56 -15.72 -6.17
N PHE A 189 -5.37 -16.32 -6.22
CA PHE A 189 -4.59 -16.51 -7.44
C PHE A 189 -5.36 -17.32 -8.50
N GLY A 190 -5.66 -16.70 -9.64
CA GLY A 190 -6.42 -17.31 -10.74
C GLY A 190 -7.90 -17.57 -10.41
N SER A 191 -8.41 -17.04 -9.30
CA SER A 191 -9.80 -17.23 -8.89
C SER A 191 -10.77 -16.45 -9.77
N THR A 192 -11.88 -17.07 -10.16
CA THR A 192 -12.97 -16.40 -10.88
C THR A 192 -13.92 -15.64 -9.95
N GLN A 193 -13.92 -15.96 -8.65
CA GLN A 193 -14.80 -15.34 -7.64
C GLN A 193 -14.59 -13.82 -7.57
N TYR A 194 -13.34 -13.38 -7.68
CA TYR A 194 -12.96 -11.97 -7.53
C TYR A 194 -12.92 -11.21 -8.85
N SER A 195 -13.25 -11.86 -9.98
CA SER A 195 -13.17 -11.24 -11.32
C SER A 195 -14.06 -9.99 -11.48
N GLY A 196 -15.14 -9.88 -10.69
CA GLY A 196 -16.01 -8.72 -10.64
C GLY A 196 -15.52 -7.58 -9.72
N PHE A 197 -14.41 -7.76 -9.00
CA PHE A 197 -13.84 -6.73 -8.14
C PHE A 197 -13.03 -5.73 -9.00
N THR A 198 -13.72 -4.74 -9.57
CA THR A 198 -13.17 -3.74 -10.47
C THR A 198 -13.13 -2.35 -9.84
N ASN A 199 -12.13 -1.54 -10.23
CA ASN A 199 -11.96 -0.17 -9.74
C ASN A 199 -11.46 0.76 -10.86
N GLU A 200 -12.24 0.88 -11.94
CA GLU A 200 -11.80 1.55 -13.17
C GLU A 200 -11.32 2.99 -12.95
N HIS A 201 -11.99 3.74 -12.07
CA HIS A 201 -11.66 5.14 -11.84
C HIS A 201 -10.28 5.30 -11.17
N LEU A 202 -10.02 4.58 -10.07
CA LEU A 202 -8.74 4.68 -9.37
C LEU A 202 -7.62 3.98 -10.16
N CYS A 203 -7.91 2.90 -10.88
CA CYS A 203 -6.97 2.35 -11.87
C CYS A 203 -6.59 3.39 -12.94
N GLY A 204 -7.54 4.25 -13.36
CA GLY A 204 -7.27 5.37 -14.27
C GLY A 204 -6.34 6.44 -13.67
N ILE A 205 -6.46 6.72 -12.38
CA ILE A 205 -5.53 7.59 -11.65
C ILE A 205 -4.13 6.98 -11.65
N THR A 206 -3.99 5.69 -11.30
CA THR A 206 -2.70 4.98 -11.33
C THR A 206 -2.11 4.96 -12.74
N SER A 207 -2.90 4.62 -13.75
CA SER A 207 -2.54 4.67 -15.18
C SER A 207 -1.90 6.01 -15.57
N THR A 208 -2.53 7.10 -15.13
CA THR A 208 -2.10 8.46 -15.45
C THR A 208 -0.82 8.83 -14.70
N TYR A 209 -0.81 8.73 -13.37
CA TYR A 209 0.23 9.30 -12.52
C TYR A 209 1.40 8.37 -12.22
N VAL A 210 1.26 7.06 -12.42
CA VAL A 210 2.35 6.08 -12.25
C VAL A 210 2.98 5.73 -13.59
N PHE A 211 2.17 5.47 -14.62
CA PHE A 211 2.66 4.86 -15.86
C PHE A 211 2.81 5.82 -17.05
N THR A 212 2.21 7.02 -16.99
CA THR A 212 2.14 7.92 -18.16
C THR A 212 2.83 9.25 -17.92
N LEU A 213 2.27 10.10 -17.05
CA LEU A 213 2.71 11.49 -16.91
C LEU A 213 4.20 11.63 -16.57
N PRO A 214 4.78 10.90 -15.59
CA PRO A 214 6.18 11.07 -15.21
C PRO A 214 7.18 10.95 -16.37
N PHE A 215 6.81 10.16 -17.39
CA PHE A 215 7.63 9.81 -18.54
C PHE A 215 7.35 10.66 -19.79
N THR A 216 6.54 11.72 -19.64
CA THR A 216 6.23 12.70 -20.69
C THR A 216 6.54 14.11 -20.19
N GLU A 217 6.57 15.10 -21.09
CA GLU A 217 6.55 16.50 -20.67
C GLU A 217 5.14 16.87 -20.22
N HIS A 218 4.98 17.16 -18.92
CA HIS A 218 3.69 17.51 -18.34
C HIS A 218 3.90 18.46 -17.14
N GLU A 219 3.00 19.42 -16.97
CA GLU A 219 3.10 20.49 -15.95
C GLU A 219 3.04 19.99 -14.50
N THR A 220 2.45 18.81 -14.28
CA THR A 220 2.39 18.19 -12.95
C THR A 220 3.72 17.54 -12.54
N ASN A 221 4.62 17.31 -13.49
CA ASN A 221 5.92 16.72 -13.20
C ASN A 221 6.82 17.76 -12.54
N SER A 222 7.63 17.31 -11.61
CA SER A 222 8.60 18.15 -10.91
C SER A 222 9.82 17.33 -10.57
N ASN A 223 10.99 17.94 -10.53
CA ASN A 223 12.23 17.34 -10.04
C ASN A 223 13.17 18.47 -9.61
N MET A 224 14.22 18.14 -8.87
CA MET A 224 15.31 19.09 -8.65
C MET A 224 16.06 19.35 -9.97
N PRO A 225 16.51 20.59 -10.25
CA PRO A 225 17.20 20.92 -11.50
C PRO A 225 18.44 20.05 -11.78
N GLU A 226 19.13 19.62 -10.73
CA GLU A 226 20.32 18.77 -10.84
C GLU A 226 20.01 17.40 -11.47
N LEU A 227 18.75 16.94 -11.43
CA LEU A 227 18.32 15.70 -12.06
C LEU A 227 17.94 15.84 -13.54
N ASP A 228 17.95 17.04 -14.12
CA ASP A 228 17.43 17.27 -15.48
C ASP A 228 18.08 16.37 -16.53
N VAL A 229 19.39 16.10 -16.41
CA VAL A 229 20.10 15.17 -17.30
C VAL A 229 19.53 13.75 -17.17
N ILE A 230 19.38 13.25 -15.93
CA ILE A 230 18.84 11.91 -15.66
C ILE A 230 17.38 11.80 -16.13
N VAL A 231 16.58 12.85 -15.93
CA VAL A 231 15.18 12.89 -16.38
C VAL A 231 15.10 12.86 -17.91
N CYS A 232 15.95 13.63 -18.60
CA CYS A 232 16.06 13.59 -20.07
C CYS A 232 16.49 12.21 -20.58
N GLU A 233 17.46 11.56 -19.92
CA GLU A 233 17.88 10.19 -20.24
C GLU A 233 16.71 9.20 -20.10
N ILE A 234 15.98 9.25 -18.98
CA ILE A 234 14.81 8.39 -18.75
C ILE A 234 13.74 8.59 -19.83
N ARG A 235 13.44 9.84 -20.20
CA ARG A 235 12.39 10.17 -21.18
C ARG A 235 12.80 9.93 -22.63
N SER A 236 14.07 9.66 -22.90
CA SER A 236 14.58 9.35 -24.24
C SER A 236 15.01 7.88 -24.42
N ASP A 237 15.01 7.09 -23.35
CA ASP A 237 15.36 5.68 -23.37
C ASP A 237 14.17 4.81 -23.82
N GLU A 238 14.10 4.53 -25.13
CA GLU A 238 13.03 3.71 -25.72
C GLU A 238 12.89 2.30 -25.12
N ALA A 239 13.99 1.69 -24.68
CA ALA A 239 13.93 0.37 -24.05
C ALA A 239 13.24 0.47 -22.67
N LEU A 240 13.58 1.51 -21.90
CA LEU A 240 12.93 1.80 -20.62
C LEU A 240 11.44 2.13 -20.82
N LEU A 241 11.11 3.02 -21.75
CA LEU A 241 9.73 3.39 -22.07
C LEU A 241 8.91 2.19 -22.56
N SER A 242 9.52 1.25 -23.28
CA SER A 242 8.86 -0.02 -23.64
C SER A 242 8.58 -0.89 -22.41
N GLY A 243 9.51 -0.98 -21.46
CA GLY A 243 9.30 -1.72 -20.21
C GLY A 243 8.20 -1.10 -19.33
N ILE A 244 8.12 0.23 -19.28
CA ILE A 244 7.04 0.97 -18.60
C ILE A 244 5.68 0.67 -19.25
N ARG A 245 5.60 0.72 -20.59
CA ARG A 245 4.38 0.36 -21.32
C ARG A 245 3.95 -1.08 -21.08
N ALA A 246 4.89 -2.03 -21.06
CA ALA A 246 4.59 -3.42 -20.72
C ALA A 246 4.06 -3.57 -19.28
N SER A 247 4.64 -2.83 -18.33
CA SER A 247 4.16 -2.80 -16.94
C SER A 247 2.73 -2.26 -16.87
N HIS A 248 2.46 -1.18 -17.61
CA HIS A 248 1.14 -0.58 -17.71
C HIS A 248 0.10 -1.53 -18.33
N GLU A 249 0.44 -2.20 -19.42
CA GLU A 249 -0.44 -3.20 -20.05
C GLU A 249 -0.78 -4.35 -19.10
N LEU A 250 0.18 -4.80 -18.29
CA LEU A 250 -0.07 -5.82 -17.25
C LEU A 250 -1.00 -5.30 -16.15
N PHE A 251 -0.79 -4.07 -15.68
CA PHE A 251 -1.66 -3.45 -14.68
C PHE A 251 -3.13 -3.41 -15.15
N LEU A 252 -3.36 -3.02 -16.40
CA LEU A 252 -4.71 -2.91 -16.95
C LEU A 252 -5.37 -4.28 -17.21
N ASN A 253 -4.60 -5.23 -17.75
CA ASN A 253 -5.18 -6.43 -18.34
C ASN A 253 -5.01 -7.70 -17.52
N LYS A 254 -4.00 -7.78 -16.64
CA LYS A 254 -3.71 -9.02 -15.91
C LYS A 254 -4.66 -9.16 -14.72
N LYS A 255 -5.51 -10.18 -14.79
CA LYS A 255 -6.45 -10.58 -13.73
C LYS A 255 -5.91 -11.82 -13.03
N GLU A 256 -5.22 -11.62 -11.90
CA GLU A 256 -4.43 -12.65 -11.25
C GLU A 256 -4.84 -12.88 -9.79
N ALA A 257 -4.86 -11.85 -8.96
CA ALA A 257 -5.20 -11.95 -7.54
C ALA A 257 -5.99 -10.71 -7.09
N LEU A 258 -6.68 -10.81 -5.95
CA LEU A 258 -7.18 -9.62 -5.27
C LEU A 258 -5.96 -8.90 -4.68
N ILE A 259 -5.81 -7.61 -4.98
CA ILE A 259 -4.70 -6.79 -4.49
C ILE A 259 -5.20 -5.56 -3.75
N HIS A 260 -4.35 -5.00 -2.89
CA HIS A 260 -4.56 -3.71 -2.24
C HIS A 260 -4.51 -2.53 -3.23
N GLY A 261 -3.60 -2.59 -4.21
CA GLY A 261 -3.54 -1.62 -5.30
C GLY A 261 -2.86 -0.27 -4.97
N ASP A 262 -2.36 -0.09 -3.74
CA ASP A 262 -1.49 1.04 -3.34
C ASP A 262 -0.68 0.69 -2.07
N LEU A 263 -0.14 -0.54 -2.02
CA LEU A 263 0.54 -1.05 -0.82
C LEU A 263 1.97 -0.52 -0.69
N HIS A 264 2.11 0.71 -0.23
CA HIS A 264 3.39 1.32 0.11
C HIS A 264 3.58 1.43 1.63
N ALA A 265 4.79 1.80 2.09
CA ALA A 265 5.08 1.94 3.52
C ALA A 265 4.21 2.98 4.26
N GLY A 266 3.57 3.91 3.55
CA GLY A 266 2.58 4.83 4.11
C GLY A 266 1.17 4.25 4.27
N SER A 267 0.93 3.02 3.80
CA SER A 267 -0.36 2.31 3.89
C SER A 267 -0.29 1.18 4.94
N VAL A 268 0.73 1.24 5.81
CA VAL A 268 0.99 0.24 6.85
C VAL A 268 1.29 0.98 8.13
N MET A 269 0.57 0.63 9.19
CA MET A 269 0.85 1.07 10.56
C MET A 269 1.40 -0.11 11.36
N THR A 270 2.38 0.14 12.23
CA THR A 270 3.09 -0.92 12.96
C THR A 270 3.26 -0.60 14.43
N ASP A 271 3.15 -1.64 15.26
CA ASP A 271 3.47 -1.63 16.69
C ASP A 271 4.40 -2.81 16.99
N GLY A 272 5.69 -2.53 17.15
CA GLY A 272 6.73 -3.55 17.18
C GLY A 272 6.77 -4.37 15.89
N ASN A 273 6.46 -5.67 15.99
CA ASN A 273 6.41 -6.59 14.85
C ASN A 273 4.99 -6.78 14.29
N ASP A 274 3.97 -6.22 14.95
CA ASP A 274 2.60 -6.26 14.45
C ASP A 274 2.38 -5.20 13.37
N ALA A 275 1.53 -5.52 12.40
CA ALA A 275 1.27 -4.65 11.25
C ALA A 275 -0.21 -4.64 10.88
N LYS A 276 -0.74 -3.44 10.69
CA LYS A 276 -2.08 -3.17 10.19
C LYS A 276 -1.99 -2.46 8.85
N VAL A 277 -2.69 -2.97 7.85
CA VAL A 277 -2.76 -2.43 6.50
C VAL A 277 -4.01 -1.57 6.39
N ILE A 278 -3.84 -0.35 5.86
CA ILE A 278 -4.87 0.70 5.79
C ILE A 278 -4.96 1.26 4.37
N ASP A 279 -5.99 2.04 4.07
CA ASP A 279 -6.13 2.78 2.80
C ASP A 279 -6.16 1.90 1.53
N HIS A 280 -6.94 0.82 1.57
CA HIS A 280 -7.11 -0.11 0.46
C HIS A 280 -8.19 0.32 -0.56
N GLU A 281 -8.35 1.64 -0.76
CA GLU A 281 -9.35 2.21 -1.69
C GLU A 281 -9.01 1.94 -3.16
N PHE A 282 -7.73 1.66 -3.49
CA PHE A 282 -7.25 1.28 -4.81
C PHE A 282 -7.41 -0.21 -5.13
N SER A 283 -8.05 -0.99 -4.26
CA SER A 283 -8.15 -2.44 -4.43
C SER A 283 -8.89 -2.83 -5.70
N PHE A 284 -8.37 -3.85 -6.39
CA PHE A 284 -9.01 -4.48 -7.53
C PHE A 284 -8.48 -5.89 -7.75
N PHE A 285 -9.13 -6.65 -8.63
CA PHE A 285 -8.58 -7.92 -9.11
C PHE A 285 -7.57 -7.67 -10.23
N GLY A 286 -6.29 -7.84 -9.89
CA GLY A 286 -5.14 -7.33 -10.64
C GLY A 286 -3.90 -8.21 -10.53
N PRO A 287 -2.72 -7.72 -10.96
CA PRO A 287 -1.47 -8.46 -10.87
C PRO A 287 -0.91 -8.45 -9.44
N ALA A 288 -0.68 -9.63 -8.84
CA ALA A 288 -0.16 -9.76 -7.47
C ALA A 288 1.25 -9.15 -7.31
N GLY A 289 2.01 -9.06 -8.40
CA GLY A 289 3.31 -8.39 -8.43
C GLY A 289 3.24 -6.89 -8.14
N PHE A 290 2.08 -6.26 -8.34
CA PHE A 290 1.92 -4.82 -8.11
C PHE A 290 2.12 -4.46 -6.64
N ASP A 291 1.41 -5.12 -5.74
CA ASP A 291 1.54 -4.90 -4.29
C ASP A 291 2.97 -5.20 -3.79
N LEU A 292 3.55 -6.33 -4.21
CA LEU A 292 4.93 -6.67 -3.84
C LEU A 292 5.93 -5.61 -4.34
N GLY A 293 5.76 -5.15 -5.58
CA GLY A 293 6.64 -4.16 -6.19
C GLY A 293 6.57 -2.80 -5.49
N LEU A 294 5.36 -2.30 -5.22
CA LEU A 294 5.14 -1.05 -4.48
C LEU A 294 5.71 -1.15 -3.06
N PHE A 295 5.52 -2.27 -2.39
CA PHE A 295 6.02 -2.46 -1.02
C PHE A 295 7.55 -2.47 -0.99
N LEU A 296 8.21 -3.17 -1.91
CA LEU A 296 9.68 -3.16 -2.04
C LEU A 296 10.23 -1.79 -2.45
N ALA A 297 9.52 -1.04 -3.30
CA ALA A 297 9.88 0.34 -3.60
C ALA A 297 9.86 1.21 -2.32
N GLY A 298 8.88 0.99 -1.44
CA GLY A 298 8.79 1.66 -0.13
C GLY A 298 10.04 1.53 0.74
N TYR A 299 10.76 0.41 0.68
CA TYR A 299 12.04 0.22 1.37
C TYR A 299 13.26 0.75 0.59
N THR A 300 13.13 0.91 -0.72
CA THR A 300 14.24 1.35 -1.57
C THR A 300 14.53 2.85 -1.39
N PHE A 301 13.51 3.67 -1.12
CA PHE A 301 13.73 5.11 -0.82
C PHE A 301 14.59 5.34 0.44
N PRO A 302 14.27 4.75 1.62
CA PRO A 302 15.12 4.91 2.79
C PRO A 302 16.48 4.21 2.61
N TYR A 303 16.60 3.16 1.77
CA TYR A 303 17.90 2.57 1.42
C TYR A 303 18.77 3.58 0.69
N ALA A 304 18.23 4.22 -0.36
CA ALA A 304 18.96 5.23 -1.13
C ALA A 304 19.36 6.43 -0.26
N SER A 305 18.45 6.87 0.62
CA SER A 305 18.73 7.92 1.61
C SER A 305 19.86 7.50 2.56
N ALA A 306 19.82 6.29 3.13
CA ALA A 306 20.87 5.78 4.01
C ALA A 306 22.24 5.70 3.30
N ARG A 307 22.28 5.18 2.07
CA ARG A 307 23.50 5.12 1.26
C ARG A 307 24.08 6.51 0.97
N ALA A 308 23.23 7.48 0.62
CA ALA A 308 23.65 8.85 0.35
C ALA A 308 24.23 9.56 1.60
N HIS A 309 23.71 9.24 2.80
CA HIS A 309 24.23 9.74 4.08
C HIS A 309 25.45 8.94 4.60
N GLY A 310 25.83 7.84 3.95
CA GLY A 310 26.88 6.95 4.44
C GLY A 310 26.47 6.10 5.65
N ASP A 311 25.17 5.97 5.92
CA ASP A 311 24.63 5.17 7.01
C ASP A 311 24.54 3.69 6.60
N ALA A 312 25.65 2.98 6.80
CA ALA A 312 25.79 1.58 6.43
C ALA A 312 24.87 0.66 7.26
N ASP A 313 24.62 0.99 8.53
CA ASP A 313 23.82 0.17 9.43
C ASP A 313 22.35 0.22 9.05
N LYS A 314 21.80 1.43 8.79
CA LYS A 314 20.43 1.58 8.28
C LYS A 314 20.27 0.92 6.92
N ALA A 315 21.23 1.08 6.01
CA ALA A 315 21.20 0.42 4.70
C ALA A 315 21.18 -1.12 4.84
N ALA A 316 21.99 -1.69 5.73
CA ALA A 316 22.02 -3.12 5.99
C ALA A 316 20.71 -3.64 6.63
N ALA A 317 20.14 -2.89 7.58
CA ALA A 317 18.86 -3.24 8.20
C ALA A 317 17.72 -3.25 7.17
N ILE A 318 17.71 -2.31 6.23
CA ILE A 318 16.73 -2.26 5.14
C ILE A 318 16.88 -3.48 4.22
N VAL A 319 18.11 -3.83 3.86
CA VAL A 319 18.40 -5.03 3.07
C VAL A 319 17.90 -6.30 3.77
N GLN A 320 18.10 -6.40 5.09
CA GLN A 320 17.58 -7.53 5.89
C GLN A 320 16.05 -7.57 5.90
N ALA A 321 15.39 -6.42 6.04
CA ALA A 321 13.93 -6.32 6.02
C ALA A 321 13.34 -6.74 4.65
N MET A 322 13.89 -6.23 3.55
CA MET A 322 13.47 -6.62 2.20
C MET A 322 13.71 -8.11 1.94
N THR A 323 14.85 -8.65 2.41
CA THR A 323 15.16 -10.09 2.28
C THR A 323 14.15 -10.95 3.04
N GLY A 324 13.81 -10.56 4.27
CA GLY A 324 12.79 -11.23 5.09
C GLY A 324 11.42 -11.20 4.44
N CYS A 325 11.00 -10.04 3.92
CA CYS A 325 9.75 -9.87 3.18
C CYS A 325 9.65 -10.84 2.00
N VAL A 326 10.64 -10.82 1.09
CA VAL A 326 10.61 -11.67 -0.12
C VAL A 326 10.71 -13.16 0.23
N ALA A 327 11.52 -13.52 1.23
CA ALA A 327 11.63 -14.91 1.67
C ALA A 327 10.29 -15.42 2.22
N GLU A 328 9.62 -14.64 3.07
CA GLU A 328 8.34 -15.02 3.65
C GLU A 328 7.22 -15.07 2.61
N TYR A 329 7.15 -14.05 1.75
CA TYR A 329 6.17 -14.02 0.66
C TYR A 329 6.34 -15.23 -0.26
N LYS A 330 7.58 -15.51 -0.69
CA LYS A 330 7.90 -16.70 -1.49
C LYS A 330 7.51 -18.01 -0.81
N ARG A 331 7.72 -18.12 0.50
CA ARG A 331 7.43 -19.32 1.28
C ARG A 331 5.92 -19.63 1.32
N LEU A 332 5.10 -18.60 1.36
CA LEU A 332 3.64 -18.71 1.48
C LEU A 332 2.91 -18.71 0.14
N MET A 333 3.54 -18.22 -0.93
CA MET A 333 2.99 -18.25 -2.27
C MET A 333 3.04 -19.66 -2.90
N VAL A 334 2.16 -19.87 -3.89
CA VAL A 334 2.16 -21.08 -4.71
C VAL A 334 3.50 -21.18 -5.47
N PRO A 335 4.21 -22.33 -5.44
CA PRO A 335 5.58 -22.44 -5.97
C PRO A 335 5.77 -21.96 -7.41
N ASP A 336 4.83 -22.26 -8.30
CA ASP A 336 4.92 -21.87 -9.71
C ASP A 336 4.54 -20.40 -9.96
N ALA A 337 3.73 -19.81 -9.07
CA ALA A 337 3.26 -18.43 -9.20
C ALA A 337 4.34 -17.41 -8.85
N PHE A 338 5.19 -17.69 -7.84
CA PHE A 338 6.15 -16.71 -7.33
C PHE A 338 7.10 -16.19 -8.42
N SER A 339 7.55 -17.03 -9.33
CA SER A 339 8.50 -16.61 -10.38
C SER A 339 7.93 -15.54 -11.30
N VAL A 340 6.65 -15.68 -11.68
CA VAL A 340 5.91 -14.71 -12.50
C VAL A 340 5.66 -13.44 -11.71
N ILE A 341 5.19 -13.57 -10.47
CA ILE A 341 4.92 -12.44 -9.58
C ILE A 341 6.19 -11.63 -9.31
N TRP A 342 7.31 -12.31 -9.05
CA TRP A 342 8.60 -11.68 -8.82
C TRP A 342 9.02 -10.84 -10.02
N ARG A 343 8.99 -11.42 -11.23
CA ARG A 343 9.32 -10.69 -12.45
C ARG A 343 8.43 -9.46 -12.63
N ASP A 344 7.12 -9.62 -12.48
CA ASP A 344 6.18 -8.52 -12.66
C ASP A 344 6.38 -7.43 -11.59
N SER A 345 6.71 -7.83 -10.36
CA SER A 345 6.97 -6.90 -9.25
C SER A 345 8.17 -5.98 -9.50
N LEU A 346 9.20 -6.44 -10.22
CA LEU A 346 10.36 -5.61 -10.54
C LEU A 346 9.99 -4.42 -11.42
N GLY A 347 9.12 -4.63 -12.42
CA GLY A 347 8.69 -3.53 -13.28
C GLY A 347 7.79 -2.54 -12.57
N PHE A 348 6.86 -3.04 -11.73
CA PHE A 348 6.02 -2.16 -10.90
C PHE A 348 6.82 -1.40 -9.85
N MET A 349 7.78 -2.06 -9.22
CA MET A 349 8.74 -1.44 -8.31
C MET A 349 9.49 -0.30 -9.01
N GLY A 350 10.03 -0.53 -10.20
CA GLY A 350 10.75 0.53 -10.91
C GLY A 350 9.84 1.68 -11.36
N CYS A 351 8.61 1.41 -11.81
CA CYS A 351 7.65 2.46 -12.12
C CYS A 351 7.33 3.31 -10.88
N GLU A 352 7.14 2.67 -9.72
CA GLU A 352 6.92 3.36 -8.44
C GLU A 352 8.13 4.20 -8.03
N LEU A 353 9.35 3.69 -8.19
CA LEU A 353 10.58 4.44 -7.90
C LEU A 353 10.68 5.71 -8.78
N LEU A 354 10.52 5.55 -10.09
CA LEU A 354 10.65 6.66 -11.03
C LEU A 354 9.53 7.70 -10.86
N ARG A 355 8.27 7.28 -10.69
CA ARG A 355 7.15 8.23 -10.54
C ARG A 355 7.25 9.08 -9.28
N ARG A 356 7.87 8.58 -8.21
CA ARG A 356 8.08 9.34 -6.96
C ARG A 356 9.19 10.37 -7.09
N VAL A 357 10.13 10.21 -8.03
CA VAL A 357 11.18 11.20 -8.30
C VAL A 357 10.76 12.18 -9.39
N LEU A 358 10.12 11.73 -10.47
CA LEU A 358 9.77 12.53 -11.65
C LEU A 358 8.36 13.13 -11.62
N GLY A 359 7.42 12.46 -10.94
CA GLY A 359 5.99 12.82 -10.94
C GLY A 359 5.58 13.73 -9.79
N VAL A 360 4.28 14.02 -9.70
CA VAL A 360 3.70 15.00 -8.76
C VAL A 360 3.78 14.57 -7.30
N ALA A 361 3.55 13.29 -6.99
CA ALA A 361 3.42 12.79 -5.62
C ALA A 361 4.76 12.27 -5.09
N LYS A 362 5.48 13.11 -4.33
CA LYS A 362 6.81 12.78 -3.77
C LYS A 362 6.77 11.85 -2.55
N ARG A 363 7.93 11.36 -2.13
CA ARG A 363 8.14 10.56 -0.91
C ARG A 363 8.90 11.36 0.14
N ALA A 364 8.42 11.32 1.40
CA ALA A 364 9.07 11.99 2.52
C ALA A 364 10.53 11.54 2.72
N ASP A 365 10.85 10.28 2.39
CA ASP A 365 12.20 9.71 2.46
C ASP A 365 13.26 10.51 1.66
N LEU A 366 12.83 11.14 0.55
CA LEU A 366 13.68 12.00 -0.27
C LEU A 366 13.44 13.49 0.03
N GLU A 367 12.19 13.88 0.29
CA GLU A 367 11.84 15.29 0.51
C GLU A 367 12.33 15.83 1.86
N ALA A 368 12.52 14.97 2.86
CA ALA A 368 13.08 15.37 4.15
C ALA A 368 14.60 15.63 4.10
N ILE A 369 15.28 15.25 3.01
CA ILE A 369 16.73 15.48 2.84
C ILE A 369 16.93 16.96 2.51
N THR A 370 17.63 17.68 3.38
CA THR A 370 17.85 19.13 3.25
C THR A 370 19.15 19.49 2.55
N ASP A 371 20.14 18.58 2.51
CA ASP A 371 21.38 18.77 1.75
C ASP A 371 21.15 18.39 0.29
N ASP A 372 21.27 19.36 -0.62
CA ASP A 372 21.00 19.17 -2.05
C ASP A 372 21.91 18.11 -2.70
N ARG A 373 23.17 18.00 -2.26
CA ARG A 373 24.08 16.98 -2.80
C ARG A 373 23.64 15.59 -2.33
N VAL A 374 23.28 15.44 -1.06
CA VAL A 374 22.76 14.17 -0.53
C VAL A 374 21.43 13.81 -1.21
N LYS A 375 20.54 14.78 -1.40
CA LYS A 375 19.24 14.58 -2.08
C LYS A 375 19.44 14.18 -3.54
N PHE A 376 20.38 14.81 -4.24
CA PHE A 376 20.76 14.45 -5.61
C PHE A 376 21.30 13.02 -5.69
N VAL A 377 22.21 12.64 -4.79
CA VAL A 377 22.76 11.28 -4.74
C VAL A 377 21.67 10.26 -4.45
N ALA A 378 20.84 10.46 -3.42
CA ALA A 378 19.75 9.55 -3.08
C ALA A 378 18.75 9.40 -4.25
N SER A 379 18.34 10.50 -4.86
CA SER A 379 17.41 10.49 -6.00
C SER A 379 18.03 9.83 -7.23
N SER A 380 19.32 10.03 -7.48
CA SER A 380 20.05 9.37 -8.56
C SER A 380 20.14 7.85 -8.36
N ILE A 381 20.35 7.38 -7.13
CA ILE A 381 20.30 5.94 -6.79
C ILE A 381 18.91 5.40 -7.11
N VAL A 382 17.84 6.06 -6.65
CA VAL A 382 16.45 5.65 -6.91
C VAL A 382 16.16 5.58 -8.42
N CYS A 383 16.54 6.61 -9.18
CA CYS A 383 16.35 6.62 -10.64
C CYS A 383 17.08 5.48 -11.35
N ARG A 384 18.35 5.24 -11.01
CA ARG A 384 19.12 4.18 -11.64
C ARG A 384 18.62 2.78 -11.25
N VAL A 385 18.32 2.55 -9.98
CA VAL A 385 17.70 1.28 -9.55
C VAL A 385 16.38 1.07 -10.28
N GLY A 386 15.51 2.09 -10.32
CA GLY A 386 14.21 2.04 -11.01
C GLY A 386 14.34 1.67 -12.49
N ARG A 387 15.30 2.29 -13.19
CA ARG A 387 15.63 1.93 -14.58
C ARG A 387 16.04 0.48 -14.72
N GLU A 388 17.03 0.03 -13.94
CA GLU A 388 17.59 -1.31 -14.07
C GLU A 388 16.59 -2.43 -13.74
N VAL A 389 15.71 -2.23 -12.74
CA VAL A 389 14.69 -3.23 -12.41
C VAL A 389 13.58 -3.31 -13.47
N ILE A 390 13.20 -2.21 -14.13
CA ILE A 390 12.27 -2.24 -15.27
C ILE A 390 12.88 -3.04 -16.43
N LEU A 391 14.13 -2.72 -16.80
CA LEU A 391 14.84 -3.40 -17.89
C LEU A 391 15.11 -4.89 -17.59
N SER A 392 15.27 -5.23 -16.31
CA SER A 392 15.43 -6.62 -15.86
C SER A 392 14.12 -7.39 -15.77
N GLY A 393 12.99 -6.71 -15.52
CA GLY A 393 11.67 -7.30 -15.39
C GLY A 393 11.00 -7.64 -16.72
N PHE A 394 11.21 -6.82 -17.77
CA PHE A 394 10.54 -6.98 -19.06
C PHE A 394 11.55 -7.12 -20.21
N GLY A 395 11.66 -8.35 -20.76
CA GLY A 395 12.49 -8.65 -21.93
C GLY A 395 13.95 -9.05 -21.63
N GLY A 396 14.42 -8.90 -20.39
CA GLY A 396 15.76 -9.31 -19.95
C GLY A 396 15.77 -10.58 -19.08
N SER A 397 16.90 -11.28 -19.06
CA SER A 397 17.15 -12.46 -18.18
C SER A 397 17.66 -12.07 -16.78
N GLY A 398 17.35 -10.87 -16.28
CA GLY A 398 18.25 -10.11 -15.40
C GLY A 398 18.22 -10.46 -13.91
N LEU A 399 17.05 -10.58 -13.27
CA LEU A 399 16.95 -10.67 -11.81
C LEU A 399 15.94 -11.75 -11.40
N ALA A 400 16.40 -12.98 -11.22
CA ALA A 400 15.56 -14.12 -10.87
C ALA A 400 15.28 -14.25 -9.37
N ASN A 401 16.02 -13.54 -8.51
CA ASN A 401 15.89 -13.65 -7.06
C ASN A 401 16.39 -12.41 -6.32
N MET A 402 16.07 -12.38 -5.01
CA MET A 402 16.43 -11.29 -4.11
C MET A 402 17.92 -10.99 -4.06
N ARG A 403 18.79 -12.01 -4.10
CA ARG A 403 20.26 -11.79 -4.04
C ARG A 403 20.73 -10.95 -5.21
N GLN A 404 20.25 -11.24 -6.42
CA GLN A 404 20.60 -10.47 -7.61
C GLN A 404 20.07 -9.03 -7.54
N LEU A 405 18.89 -8.82 -6.97
CA LEU A 405 18.37 -7.47 -6.72
C LEU A 405 19.25 -6.68 -5.75
N LEU A 406 19.75 -7.33 -4.69
CA LEU A 406 20.67 -6.72 -3.73
C LEU A 406 22.05 -6.41 -4.33
N ASP A 407 22.58 -7.31 -5.15
CA ASP A 407 23.83 -7.07 -5.89
C ASP A 407 23.69 -5.85 -6.81
N LEU A 408 22.53 -5.69 -7.46
CA LEU A 408 22.19 -4.49 -8.25
C LEU A 408 22.14 -3.23 -7.39
N PHE A 409 21.53 -3.28 -6.21
CA PHE A 409 21.44 -2.13 -5.29
C PHE A 409 22.82 -1.66 -4.84
N ASP A 410 23.69 -2.59 -4.45
CA ASP A 410 25.04 -2.26 -3.99
C ASP A 410 25.91 -1.70 -5.12
N ALA A 411 25.89 -2.34 -6.29
CA ALA A 411 26.62 -1.88 -7.47
C ALA A 411 26.14 -0.49 -7.92
N THR A 412 24.83 -0.28 -8.00
CA THR A 412 24.24 0.99 -8.44
C THR A 412 24.53 2.11 -7.45
N SER A 413 24.31 1.87 -6.15
CA SER A 413 24.55 2.90 -5.13
C SER A 413 26.02 3.30 -5.07
N SER A 414 26.93 2.33 -5.12
CA SER A 414 28.38 2.59 -5.11
C SER A 414 28.83 3.36 -6.35
N ALA A 415 28.30 3.04 -7.53
CA ALA A 415 28.62 3.76 -8.77
C ALA A 415 28.14 5.22 -8.73
N VAL A 416 26.91 5.48 -8.24
CA VAL A 416 26.40 6.84 -8.08
C VAL A 416 27.25 7.65 -7.11
N ILE A 417 27.54 7.09 -5.93
CA ILE A 417 28.33 7.76 -4.89
C ILE A 417 29.75 8.07 -5.40
N ALA A 418 30.38 7.16 -6.15
CA ALA A 418 31.71 7.40 -6.71
C ALA A 418 31.73 8.50 -7.79
N SER A 419 30.60 8.72 -8.47
CA SER A 419 30.48 9.74 -9.52
C SER A 419 30.06 11.13 -9.03
N ALA A 420 29.60 11.23 -7.77
CA ALA A 420 29.05 12.45 -7.16
C ALA A 420 30.01 13.08 -6.15
#